data_AF-A0A966CN77-F1
#
_entry.id   AF-A0A966CN77-F1
#
_cell.length_a   1.000
_cell.length_b   1.000
_cell.length_c   1.000
_cell.angle_alpha   90.00
_cell.angle_beta   90.00
_cell.angle_gamma   90.00
#
_symmetry.space_group_name_H-M   'P 1'
#
loop_
_entity.id
_entity.type
_entity.pdbx_description
1 polymer ?
#
loop_
_entity_poly.entity_id
_entity_poly.type
_entity_poly.pdbx_seq_one_letter_code
_entity_poly.pdbx_strand_id
1 'polypeptide(L)'
;MRLTQAEVERLTGLSREVLRKWELRYGFPQPLRGTRGYRHYSAEDAKKLTLLALLIKAGGRVGTLIPLVLGDLQSLMDADATRQRALPAPSAASIAQELQGLMTALLPNAQPSAVASFLQDSLARHGLGVFVAYLMPVFNREVGQAWVAGRLNVATEHRFSNKLRETVVRALPEPNGMATAPRVLLTTPPGELHSLGLLALHAQLRLQGADVVDLGCQTPLADLLQAIDDLKIGVVALSASICMPASVLRRYVSGLVEALPPGCVLWLGGEGWAALKLPAHSAYTLFADTQSAVQVWQALAVARLSTS
;
A
#
# COMPACT_ATOMS: atom_id res chain seq x y z
N MET A 1 -11.11 -8.93 30.64
CA MET A 1 -10.03 -9.83 30.20
C MET A 1 -8.70 -9.11 30.36
N ARG A 2 -7.67 -9.76 30.92
CA ARG A 2 -6.34 -9.18 31.14
C ARG A 2 -5.34 -9.85 30.20
N LEU A 3 -4.53 -9.06 29.51
CA LEU A 3 -3.54 -9.51 28.53
C LEU A 3 -2.14 -9.46 29.14
N THR A 4 -1.33 -10.45 28.83
CA THR A 4 0.09 -10.49 29.20
C THR A 4 0.90 -9.57 28.29
N GLN A 5 2.09 -9.17 28.77
CA GLN A 5 3.07 -8.42 27.99
C GLN A 5 3.34 -9.01 26.60
N ALA A 6 3.49 -10.34 26.50
CA ALA A 6 3.78 -11.01 25.24
C ALA A 6 2.59 -10.96 24.26
N GLU A 7 1.36 -11.06 24.78
CA GLU A 7 0.15 -10.93 23.96
C GLU A 7 -0.02 -9.51 23.41
N VAL A 8 0.27 -8.48 24.21
CA VAL A 8 0.22 -7.08 23.77
C VAL A 8 1.32 -6.79 22.74
N GLU A 9 2.54 -7.29 22.92
CA GLU A 9 3.60 -7.18 21.92
C GLU A 9 3.19 -7.81 20.58
N ARG A 10 2.58 -9.00 20.62
CA ARG A 10 2.07 -9.67 19.40
C ARG A 10 0.93 -8.91 18.73
N LEU A 11 0.03 -8.31 19.51
CA LEU A 11 -1.13 -7.58 19.00
C LEU A 11 -0.78 -6.20 18.43
N THR A 12 0.16 -5.50 19.06
CA THR A 12 0.46 -4.09 18.75
C THR A 12 1.73 -3.91 17.94
N GLY A 13 2.63 -4.91 17.93
CA GLY A 13 3.97 -4.81 17.37
C GLY A 13 4.92 -3.90 18.17
N LEU A 14 4.48 -3.34 19.29
CA LEU A 14 5.30 -2.48 20.16
C LEU A 14 6.13 -3.34 21.12
N SER A 15 7.45 -3.18 21.12
CA SER A 15 8.33 -3.95 21.99
C SER A 15 8.17 -3.59 23.48
N ARG A 16 8.56 -4.52 24.37
CA ARG A 16 8.58 -4.30 25.83
C ARG A 16 9.27 -2.99 26.23
N GLU A 17 10.37 -2.68 25.56
CA GLU A 17 11.19 -1.51 25.88
C GLU A 17 10.49 -0.21 25.49
N VAL A 18 9.78 -0.20 24.36
CA VAL A 18 8.95 0.94 23.94
C VAL A 18 7.84 1.19 24.95
N LEU A 19 7.12 0.14 25.34
CA LEU A 19 6.04 0.22 26.33
C LEU A 19 6.53 0.72 27.69
N ARG A 20 7.72 0.27 28.14
CA ARG A 20 8.35 0.78 29.38
C ARG A 20 8.78 2.24 29.27
N LYS A 21 9.34 2.65 28.14
CA LYS A 21 9.72 4.06 27.92
C LYS A 21 8.50 4.96 27.91
N TRP A 22 7.39 4.51 27.33
CA TRP A 22 6.14 5.28 27.34
C TRP A 22 5.51 5.37 28.74
N GLU A 23 5.50 4.26 29.48
CA GLU A 23 5.07 4.23 30.89
C GLU A 23 5.85 5.27 31.73
N LEU A 24 7.18 5.32 31.58
CA LEU A 24 8.03 6.26 32.31
C LEU A 24 7.86 7.72 31.86
N ARG A 25 7.74 7.97 30.56
CA ARG A 25 7.78 9.33 29.98
C ARG A 25 6.42 10.01 29.93
N TYR A 26 5.36 9.24 29.74
CA TYR A 26 4.02 9.74 29.51
C TYR A 26 2.98 9.18 30.48
N GLY A 27 3.39 8.30 31.41
CA GLY A 27 2.49 7.69 32.39
C GLY A 27 1.50 6.69 31.79
N PHE A 28 1.71 6.23 30.55
CA PHE A 28 0.87 5.27 29.84
C PHE A 28 1.73 4.34 28.98
N PRO A 29 1.44 3.02 28.91
CA PRO A 29 0.37 2.31 29.61
C PRO A 29 0.62 2.17 31.12
N GLN A 30 -0.44 1.91 31.90
CA GLN A 30 -0.37 1.66 33.35
C GLN A 30 -0.66 0.19 33.66
N PRO A 31 0.30 -0.72 33.44
CA PRO A 31 0.08 -2.15 33.63
C PRO A 31 -0.15 -2.48 35.11
N LEU A 32 -1.13 -3.34 35.37
CA LEU A 32 -1.34 -3.94 36.68
C LEU A 32 -0.21 -4.94 36.96
N ARG A 33 0.32 -4.92 38.19
CA ARG A 33 1.33 -5.90 38.63
C ARG A 33 0.64 -7.09 39.27
N GLY A 34 0.85 -8.28 38.69
CA GLY A 34 0.38 -9.54 39.26
C GLY A 34 1.21 -9.98 40.47
N THR A 35 0.81 -11.07 41.11
CA THR A 35 1.42 -11.63 42.34
C THR A 35 2.89 -11.99 42.22
N ARG A 36 3.41 -12.17 41.00
CA ARG A 36 4.83 -12.43 40.69
C ARG A 36 5.56 -11.24 40.05
N GLY A 37 4.96 -10.05 40.06
CA GLY A 37 5.52 -8.84 39.46
C GLY A 37 5.39 -8.73 37.93
N TYR A 38 4.69 -9.66 37.28
CA TYR A 38 4.40 -9.60 35.84
C TYR A 38 3.41 -8.49 35.50
N ARG A 39 3.66 -7.81 34.36
CA ARG A 39 2.80 -6.75 33.82
C ARG A 39 1.58 -7.36 33.11
N HIS A 40 0.40 -6.92 33.50
CA HIS A 40 -0.86 -7.24 32.82
C HIS A 40 -1.54 -5.96 32.34
N TYR A 41 -2.08 -6.01 31.13
CA TYR A 41 -2.75 -4.91 30.46
C TYR A 41 -4.25 -5.16 30.44
N SER A 42 -5.04 -4.10 30.57
CA SER A 42 -6.48 -4.20 30.34
C SER A 42 -6.75 -4.36 28.83
N ALA A 43 -7.93 -4.88 28.49
CA ALA A 43 -8.36 -4.94 27.10
C ALA A 43 -8.48 -3.53 26.47
N GLU A 44 -8.79 -2.52 27.28
CA GLU A 44 -8.90 -1.13 26.84
C GLU A 44 -7.52 -0.52 26.55
N ASP A 45 -6.53 -0.76 27.42
CA ASP A 45 -5.14 -0.36 27.16
C ASP A 45 -4.60 -1.03 25.89
N ALA A 46 -4.89 -2.32 25.71
CA ALA A 46 -4.47 -3.05 24.51
C ALA A 46 -5.10 -2.44 23.25
N LYS A 47 -6.40 -2.11 23.26
CA LYS A 47 -7.05 -1.41 22.15
C LYS A 47 -6.40 -0.05 21.90
N LYS A 48 -6.20 0.76 22.95
CA LYS A 48 -5.57 2.08 22.83
C LYS A 48 -4.15 1.96 22.26
N LEU A 49 -3.36 0.99 22.72
CA LEU A 49 -2.02 0.72 22.22
C LEU A 49 -2.02 0.25 20.76
N THR A 50 -3.01 -0.53 20.32
CA THR A 50 -3.16 -0.90 18.91
C THR A 50 -3.43 0.34 18.06
N LEU A 51 -4.35 1.22 18.45
CA LEU A 51 -4.64 2.45 17.70
C LEU A 51 -3.44 3.39 17.70
N LEU A 52 -2.76 3.54 18.84
CA LEU A 52 -1.53 4.32 18.93
C LEU A 52 -0.44 3.74 18.02
N ALA A 53 -0.22 2.43 18.03
CA ALA A 53 0.77 1.78 17.18
C ALA A 53 0.47 2.02 15.71
N LEU A 54 -0.80 1.92 15.30
CA LEU A 54 -1.26 2.22 13.95
C LEU A 54 -1.03 3.69 13.58
N LEU A 55 -1.46 4.63 14.43
CA LEU A 55 -1.34 6.08 14.17
C LEU A 55 0.11 6.56 14.21
N ILE A 56 0.96 5.99 15.07
CA ILE A 56 2.39 6.28 15.13
C ILE A 56 3.10 5.70 13.91
N LYS A 57 2.72 4.50 13.48
CA LYS A 57 3.19 3.91 12.22
C LYS A 57 2.72 4.75 11.02
N ALA A 58 1.57 5.39 11.12
CA ALA A 58 1.06 6.41 10.19
C ALA A 58 1.67 7.82 10.41
N GLY A 59 2.79 7.93 11.13
CA GLY A 59 3.58 9.17 11.26
C GLY A 59 3.18 10.11 12.40
N GLY A 60 2.16 9.75 13.18
CA GLY A 60 1.74 10.51 14.35
C GLY A 60 2.81 10.52 15.45
N ARG A 61 3.01 11.70 16.08
CA ARG A 61 3.97 11.81 17.20
C ARG A 61 3.39 11.20 18.45
N VAL A 62 4.14 10.29 19.05
CA VAL A 62 3.80 9.61 20.32
C VAL A 62 3.33 10.58 21.41
N GLY A 63 4.04 11.71 21.58
CA GLY A 63 3.71 12.70 22.61
C GLY A 63 2.40 13.44 22.39
N THR A 64 1.91 13.54 21.15
CA THR A 64 0.64 14.16 20.81
C THR A 64 -0.52 13.17 20.93
N LEU A 65 -0.26 11.89 20.64
CA LEU A 65 -1.30 10.86 20.58
C LEU A 65 -1.56 10.16 21.92
N ILE A 66 -0.53 9.91 22.74
CA ILE A 66 -0.70 9.23 24.03
C ILE A 66 -1.71 9.93 24.97
N PRO A 67 -1.74 11.27 25.08
CA PRO A 67 -2.69 11.96 25.96
C PRO A 67 -4.16 11.80 25.54
N LEU A 68 -4.42 11.49 24.27
CA LEU A 68 -5.78 11.36 23.75
C LEU A 68 -6.49 10.15 24.36
N VAL A 69 -7.80 10.29 24.62
CA VAL A 69 -8.60 9.16 25.11
C VAL A 69 -8.89 8.19 23.96
N LEU A 70 -9.28 6.96 24.29
CA LEU A 70 -9.57 5.94 23.29
C LEU A 70 -10.60 6.41 22.25
N GLY A 71 -11.65 7.13 22.71
CA GLY A 71 -12.68 7.69 21.84
C GLY A 71 -12.17 8.75 20.86
N ASP A 72 -11.16 9.56 21.25
CA ASP A 72 -10.57 10.56 20.36
C ASP A 72 -9.64 9.91 19.34
N LEU A 73 -8.89 8.87 19.74
CA LEU A 73 -8.06 8.08 18.82
C LEU A 73 -8.92 7.31 17.81
N GLN A 74 -10.05 6.77 18.26
CA GLN A 74 -11.07 6.18 17.39
C GLN A 74 -11.66 7.26 16.48
N SER A 75 -12.04 8.41 17.00
CA SER A 75 -12.56 9.53 16.20
C SER A 75 -11.54 10.08 15.21
N LEU A 76 -10.23 10.00 15.46
CA LEU A 76 -9.21 10.36 14.48
C LEU A 76 -9.12 9.34 13.36
N MET A 77 -9.29 8.05 13.66
CA MET A 77 -9.40 7.01 12.63
C MET A 77 -10.74 7.08 11.87
N ASP A 78 -11.82 7.38 12.57
CA ASP A 78 -13.17 7.43 12.04
C ASP A 78 -13.43 8.74 11.30
N ALA A 79 -12.88 9.89 11.72
CA ALA A 79 -12.98 11.15 10.99
C ALA A 79 -12.15 11.14 9.70
N ASP A 80 -11.09 10.33 9.65
CA ASP A 80 -10.39 10.00 8.39
C ASP A 80 -11.27 9.07 7.53
N ALA A 81 -11.87 8.03 8.12
CA ALA A 81 -12.79 7.13 7.42
C ALA A 81 -14.11 7.78 6.96
N THR A 82 -14.58 8.86 7.63
CA THR A 82 -15.86 9.54 7.34
C THR A 82 -15.67 10.72 6.38
N ARG A 83 -14.47 11.32 6.29
CA ARG A 83 -14.13 12.29 5.23
C ARG A 83 -13.73 11.60 3.92
N GLN A 84 -13.24 10.37 3.99
CA GLN A 84 -12.89 9.56 2.83
C GLN A 84 -14.12 8.78 2.38
N ARG A 85 -14.75 9.16 1.26
CA ARG A 85 -15.66 8.25 0.54
C ARG A 85 -14.85 7.00 0.20
N ALA A 86 -14.98 5.93 0.99
CA ALA A 86 -14.60 4.60 0.55
C ALA A 86 -15.29 4.38 -0.80
N LEU A 87 -14.51 4.16 -1.85
CA LEU A 87 -15.05 3.89 -3.19
C LEU A 87 -16.02 2.72 -3.03
N PRO A 88 -17.33 2.89 -3.37
CA PRO A 88 -18.29 1.81 -3.21
C PRO A 88 -17.80 0.63 -4.04
N ALA A 89 -17.48 -0.47 -3.36
CA ALA A 89 -16.98 -1.66 -4.02
C ALA A 89 -18.06 -2.19 -4.98
N PRO A 90 -17.73 -2.49 -6.25
CA PRO A 90 -18.69 -3.09 -7.16
C PRO A 90 -19.09 -4.47 -6.63
N SER A 91 -20.33 -4.87 -6.91
CA SER A 91 -20.80 -6.20 -6.53
C SER A 91 -19.99 -7.29 -7.25
N ALA A 92 -19.88 -8.47 -6.64
CA ALA A 92 -19.21 -9.61 -7.26
C ALA A 92 -19.80 -9.95 -8.64
N ALA A 93 -21.12 -9.80 -8.81
CA ALA A 93 -21.79 -9.97 -10.10
C ALA A 93 -21.34 -8.95 -11.15
N SER A 94 -21.18 -7.67 -10.75
CA SER A 94 -20.69 -6.62 -11.65
C SER A 94 -19.24 -6.89 -12.07
N ILE A 95 -18.36 -7.29 -11.13
CA ILE A 95 -16.97 -7.66 -11.44
C ILE A 95 -16.94 -8.84 -12.42
N ALA A 96 -17.75 -9.88 -12.18
CA ALA A 96 -17.83 -11.05 -13.06
C ALA A 96 -18.31 -10.68 -14.48
N GLN A 97 -19.29 -9.78 -14.58
CA GLN A 97 -19.78 -9.29 -15.87
C GLN A 97 -18.70 -8.51 -16.64
N GLU A 98 -17.98 -7.61 -15.98
CA GLU A 98 -16.88 -6.87 -16.58
C GLU A 98 -15.76 -7.81 -17.03
N LEU A 99 -15.39 -8.79 -16.21
CA LEU A 99 -14.41 -9.81 -16.57
C LEU A 99 -14.84 -10.62 -17.80
N GLN A 100 -16.11 -11.05 -17.86
CA GLN A 100 -16.64 -11.75 -19.02
C GLN A 100 -16.57 -10.88 -20.29
N GLY A 101 -16.85 -9.58 -20.17
CA GLY A 101 -16.70 -8.61 -21.25
C GLY A 101 -15.26 -8.51 -21.75
N LEU A 102 -14.29 -8.42 -20.83
CA LEU A 102 -12.87 -8.43 -21.17
C LEU A 102 -12.47 -9.72 -21.90
N MET A 103 -12.85 -10.88 -21.36
CA MET A 103 -12.50 -12.17 -21.97
C MET A 103 -13.08 -12.31 -23.37
N THR A 104 -14.28 -11.78 -23.60
CA THR A 104 -14.90 -11.71 -24.94
C THR A 104 -14.09 -10.82 -25.89
N ALA A 105 -13.64 -9.65 -25.41
CA ALA A 105 -12.79 -8.74 -26.19
C ALA A 105 -11.39 -9.31 -26.51
N LEU A 106 -10.95 -10.33 -25.76
CA LEU A 106 -9.66 -11.01 -25.96
C LEU A 106 -9.75 -12.25 -26.86
N LEU A 107 -10.94 -12.63 -27.31
CA LEU A 107 -11.10 -13.79 -28.20
C LEU A 107 -10.30 -13.61 -29.51
N PRO A 108 -9.79 -14.70 -30.11
CA PRO A 108 -8.96 -14.62 -31.32
C PRO A 108 -9.65 -13.97 -32.52
N ASN A 109 -10.97 -14.08 -32.61
CA ASN A 109 -11.80 -13.50 -33.66
C ASN A 109 -12.36 -12.12 -33.33
N ALA A 110 -12.02 -11.53 -32.18
CA ALA A 110 -12.42 -10.18 -31.84
C ALA A 110 -11.68 -9.16 -32.72
N GLN A 111 -12.33 -8.02 -32.97
CA GLN A 111 -11.72 -6.92 -33.71
C GLN A 111 -10.47 -6.39 -32.97
N PRO A 112 -9.41 -5.94 -33.67
CA PRO A 112 -8.19 -5.45 -33.03
C PRO A 112 -8.41 -4.33 -31.99
N SER A 113 -9.45 -3.51 -32.18
CA SER A 113 -9.85 -2.43 -31.27
C SER A 113 -10.67 -2.88 -30.06
N ALA A 114 -11.18 -4.12 -30.02
CA ALA A 114 -12.15 -4.57 -29.02
C ALA A 114 -11.67 -4.38 -27.58
N VAL A 115 -10.40 -4.70 -27.31
CA VAL A 115 -9.78 -4.51 -25.99
C VAL A 115 -9.74 -3.04 -25.61
N ALA A 116 -9.37 -2.17 -26.56
CA ALA A 116 -9.30 -0.73 -26.31
C ALA A 116 -10.68 -0.14 -25.98
N SER A 117 -11.68 -0.46 -26.80
CA SER A 117 -13.06 -0.03 -26.59
C SER A 117 -13.62 -0.54 -25.27
N PHE A 118 -13.44 -1.83 -24.97
CA PHE A 118 -13.89 -2.41 -23.70
C PHE A 118 -13.29 -1.69 -22.49
N LEU A 119 -11.97 -1.46 -22.49
CA LEU A 119 -11.28 -0.81 -21.36
C LEU A 119 -11.71 0.65 -21.20
N GLN A 120 -11.90 1.38 -22.29
CA GLN A 120 -12.39 2.76 -22.27
C GLN A 120 -13.82 2.84 -21.73
N ASP A 121 -14.71 1.97 -22.23
CA ASP A 121 -16.10 1.94 -21.79
C ASP A 121 -16.21 1.53 -20.31
N SER A 122 -15.44 0.53 -19.89
CA SER A 122 -15.38 0.07 -18.49
C SER A 122 -14.86 1.17 -17.57
N LEU A 123 -13.77 1.85 -17.95
CA LEU A 123 -13.24 2.99 -17.21
C LEU A 123 -14.25 4.13 -17.11
N ALA A 124 -14.95 4.47 -18.21
CA ALA A 124 -15.95 5.53 -18.22
C ALA A 124 -17.16 5.19 -17.35
N ARG A 125 -17.60 3.92 -17.34
CA ARG A 125 -18.73 3.45 -16.50
C ARG A 125 -18.44 3.52 -15.01
N HIS A 126 -17.26 3.07 -14.59
CA HIS A 126 -16.93 2.90 -13.17
C HIS A 126 -16.13 4.07 -12.57
N GLY A 127 -15.49 4.87 -13.42
CA GLY A 127 -14.53 5.90 -13.02
C GLY A 127 -13.17 5.30 -12.63
N LEU A 128 -12.14 6.14 -12.70
CA LEU A 128 -10.75 5.70 -12.50
C LEU A 128 -10.54 4.99 -11.16
N GLY A 129 -11.03 5.56 -10.06
CA GLY A 129 -10.80 5.02 -8.72
C GLY A 129 -11.31 3.59 -8.55
N VAL A 130 -12.57 3.33 -8.91
CA VAL A 130 -13.15 1.98 -8.85
C VAL A 130 -12.44 1.03 -9.81
N PHE A 131 -12.17 1.51 -11.03
CA PHE A 131 -11.54 0.71 -12.07
C PHE A 131 -10.17 0.18 -11.64
N VAL A 132 -9.27 1.05 -11.15
CA VAL A 132 -7.91 0.62 -10.78
C VAL A 132 -7.85 -0.14 -9.47
N ALA A 133 -8.80 0.10 -8.55
CA ALA A 133 -8.79 -0.53 -7.24
C ALA A 133 -9.44 -1.92 -7.24
N TYR A 134 -10.45 -2.16 -8.06
CA TYR A 134 -11.24 -3.40 -8.03
C TYR A 134 -11.20 -4.19 -9.34
N LEU A 135 -11.29 -3.55 -10.51
CA LEU A 135 -11.39 -4.27 -11.79
C LEU A 135 -10.02 -4.64 -12.35
N MET A 136 -9.10 -3.69 -12.37
CA MET A 136 -7.75 -3.88 -12.90
C MET A 136 -6.99 -5.05 -12.24
N PRO A 137 -7.01 -5.24 -10.90
CA PRO A 137 -6.35 -6.40 -10.29
C PRO A 137 -6.95 -7.74 -10.73
N VAL A 138 -8.28 -7.81 -10.87
CA VAL A 138 -8.99 -9.01 -11.34
C VAL A 138 -8.62 -9.31 -12.79
N PHE A 139 -8.66 -8.30 -13.66
CA PHE A 139 -8.27 -8.45 -15.07
C PHE A 139 -6.83 -8.93 -15.22
N ASN A 140 -5.88 -8.31 -14.50
CA ASN A 140 -4.47 -8.70 -14.54
C ASN A 140 -4.27 -10.16 -14.13
N ARG A 141 -4.93 -10.59 -13.06
CA ARG A 141 -4.84 -11.97 -12.57
C ARG A 141 -5.40 -12.95 -13.59
N GLU A 142 -6.60 -12.69 -14.12
CA GLU A 142 -7.28 -13.60 -15.04
C GLU A 142 -6.56 -13.71 -16.38
N VAL A 143 -6.09 -12.59 -16.95
CA VAL A 143 -5.31 -12.59 -18.19
C VAL A 143 -3.98 -13.30 -17.98
N GLY A 144 -3.29 -13.02 -16.86
CA GLY A 144 -2.04 -13.70 -16.50
C GLY A 144 -2.22 -15.22 -16.34
N GLN A 145 -3.26 -15.66 -15.63
CA GLN A 145 -3.59 -17.08 -15.47
C GLN A 145 -3.98 -17.74 -16.79
N ALA A 146 -4.75 -17.06 -17.64
CA ALA A 146 -5.13 -17.57 -18.94
C ALA A 146 -3.91 -17.74 -19.86
N TRP A 147 -2.94 -16.83 -19.79
CA TRP A 147 -1.67 -16.95 -20.50
C TRP A 147 -0.83 -18.12 -19.99
N VAL A 148 -0.62 -18.23 -18.66
CA VAL A 148 0.12 -19.35 -18.05
C VAL A 148 -0.52 -20.70 -18.38
N ALA A 149 -1.85 -20.76 -18.43
CA ALA A 149 -2.60 -21.96 -18.81
C ALA A 149 -2.62 -22.24 -20.33
N GLY A 150 -1.96 -21.42 -21.16
CA GLY A 150 -1.94 -21.57 -22.61
C GLY A 150 -3.26 -21.22 -23.32
N ARG A 151 -4.25 -20.66 -22.60
CA ARG A 151 -5.53 -20.21 -23.18
C ARG A 151 -5.40 -18.90 -23.95
N LEU A 152 -4.40 -18.07 -23.59
CA LEU A 152 -4.03 -16.87 -24.33
C LEU A 152 -2.56 -16.98 -24.77
N ASN A 153 -2.27 -16.50 -25.98
CA ASN A 153 -0.89 -16.36 -26.44
C ASN A 153 -0.26 -15.06 -25.93
N VAL A 154 1.06 -14.96 -26.08
CA VAL A 154 1.84 -13.78 -25.66
C VAL A 154 1.38 -12.50 -26.36
N ALA A 155 1.00 -12.55 -27.64
CA ALA A 155 0.54 -11.37 -28.37
C ALA A 155 -0.75 -10.79 -27.79
N THR A 156 -1.69 -11.64 -27.36
CA THR A 156 -2.93 -11.21 -26.72
C THR A 156 -2.69 -10.64 -25.34
N GLU A 157 -1.81 -11.25 -24.54
CA GLU A 157 -1.39 -10.71 -23.24
C GLU A 157 -0.74 -9.33 -23.41
N HIS A 158 0.21 -9.18 -24.34
CA HIS A 158 0.87 -7.90 -24.60
C HIS A 158 -0.12 -6.83 -25.07
N ARG A 159 -1.07 -7.18 -25.94
CA ARG A 159 -2.12 -6.27 -26.39
C ARG A 159 -2.97 -5.78 -25.21
N PHE A 160 -3.35 -6.68 -24.31
CA PHE A 160 -4.08 -6.32 -23.09
C PHE A 160 -3.25 -5.40 -22.19
N SER A 161 -2.06 -5.83 -21.78
CA SER A 161 -1.22 -5.13 -20.81
C SER A 161 -0.81 -3.74 -21.30
N ASN A 162 -0.47 -3.59 -22.59
CA ASN A 162 -0.15 -2.30 -23.18
C ASN A 162 -1.38 -1.38 -23.26
N LYS A 163 -2.53 -1.91 -23.72
CA LYS A 163 -3.73 -1.08 -23.86
C LYS A 163 -4.28 -0.65 -22.50
N LEU A 164 -4.23 -1.51 -21.49
CA LEU A 164 -4.60 -1.18 -20.12
C LEU A 164 -3.70 -0.08 -19.55
N ARG A 165 -2.38 -0.18 -19.74
CA ARG A 165 -1.45 0.89 -19.35
C ARG A 165 -1.80 2.22 -20.02
N GLU A 166 -1.97 2.22 -21.34
CA GLU A 166 -2.33 3.43 -22.10
C GLU A 166 -3.63 4.06 -21.59
N THR A 167 -4.67 3.24 -21.37
CA THR A 167 -5.98 3.70 -20.89
C THR A 167 -5.89 4.34 -19.51
N VAL A 168 -5.16 3.72 -18.57
CA VAL A 168 -5.03 4.25 -17.20
C VAL A 168 -4.15 5.50 -17.18
N VAL A 169 -3.01 5.51 -17.87
CA VAL A 169 -2.10 6.66 -17.92
C VAL A 169 -2.81 7.89 -18.49
N ARG A 170 -3.60 7.74 -19.56
CA ARG A 170 -4.37 8.84 -20.16
C ARG A 170 -5.44 9.41 -19.22
N ALA A 171 -5.88 8.63 -18.24
CA ALA A 171 -6.91 9.03 -17.30
C ALA A 171 -6.35 9.58 -15.98
N LEU A 172 -5.02 9.54 -15.79
CA LEU A 172 -4.39 10.05 -14.58
C LEU A 172 -4.68 11.56 -14.42
N PRO A 173 -5.01 12.02 -13.21
CA PRO A 173 -5.11 13.44 -12.92
C PRO A 173 -3.76 14.14 -13.17
N GLU A 174 -3.80 15.34 -13.73
CA GLU A 174 -2.61 16.19 -13.91
C GLU A 174 -2.05 16.68 -12.56
N PRO A 175 -0.73 16.88 -12.42
CA PRO A 175 -0.15 17.43 -11.20
C PRO A 175 -0.71 18.83 -10.92
N ASN A 176 -1.37 18.99 -9.77
CA ASN A 176 -1.96 20.28 -9.37
C ASN A 176 -0.91 21.32 -8.92
N GLY A 177 0.39 21.09 -9.18
CA GLY A 177 1.51 21.97 -8.81
C GLY A 177 1.84 22.07 -7.32
N MET A 178 0.91 21.69 -6.44
CA MET A 178 1.15 21.62 -5.00
C MET A 178 1.78 20.27 -4.64
N ALA A 179 3.04 20.30 -4.19
CA ALA A 179 3.75 19.11 -3.71
C ALA A 179 3.20 18.69 -2.34
N THR A 180 2.41 17.64 -2.31
CA THR A 180 1.81 17.09 -1.09
C THR A 180 2.78 16.10 -0.45
N ALA A 181 3.27 16.40 0.75
CA ALA A 181 4.16 15.51 1.49
C ALA A 181 3.36 14.44 2.27
N PRO A 182 3.87 13.20 2.41
CA PRO A 182 5.13 12.72 1.84
C PRO A 182 5.01 12.41 0.35
N ARG A 183 6.03 12.82 -0.42
CA ARG A 183 6.19 12.44 -1.83
C ARG A 183 6.47 10.94 -1.93
N VAL A 184 5.81 10.28 -2.87
CA VAL A 184 5.89 8.83 -3.07
C VAL A 184 6.67 8.52 -4.35
N LEU A 185 7.74 7.74 -4.24
CA LEU A 185 8.45 7.21 -5.40
C LEU A 185 7.97 5.78 -5.67
N LEU A 186 7.66 5.50 -6.92
CA LEU A 186 7.20 4.19 -7.38
C LEU A 186 8.26 3.56 -8.28
N THR A 187 8.64 2.31 -7.99
CA THR A 187 9.46 1.52 -8.92
C THR A 187 9.36 0.00 -8.68
N THR A 188 10.14 -0.77 -9.42
CA THR A 188 10.33 -2.22 -9.23
C THR A 188 11.82 -2.54 -9.08
N PRO A 189 12.17 -3.65 -8.40
CA PRO A 189 13.56 -4.11 -8.33
C PRO A 189 14.14 -4.45 -9.71
N PRO A 190 15.48 -4.46 -9.88
CA PRO A 190 16.13 -4.87 -11.11
C PRO A 190 15.66 -6.25 -11.58
N GLY A 191 15.34 -6.36 -12.88
CA GLY A 191 14.81 -7.57 -13.49
C GLY A 191 13.27 -7.72 -13.45
N GLU A 192 12.57 -6.92 -12.65
CA GLU A 192 11.10 -6.95 -12.60
C GLU A 192 10.47 -6.00 -13.63
N LEU A 193 9.73 -6.55 -14.59
CA LEU A 193 9.08 -5.79 -15.67
C LEU A 193 7.58 -5.49 -15.42
N HIS A 194 6.95 -6.20 -14.47
CA HIS A 194 5.51 -6.11 -14.26
C HIS A 194 5.14 -4.82 -13.52
N SER A 195 4.74 -3.80 -14.29
CA SER A 195 4.45 -2.46 -13.76
C SER A 195 2.97 -2.19 -13.49
N LEU A 196 2.05 -3.06 -13.91
CA LEU A 196 0.61 -2.75 -13.87
C LEU A 196 0.09 -2.58 -12.43
N GLY A 197 0.56 -3.40 -11.47
CA GLY A 197 0.21 -3.22 -10.06
C GLY A 197 0.69 -1.86 -9.50
N LEU A 198 1.87 -1.42 -9.93
CA LEU A 198 2.43 -0.12 -9.56
C LEU A 198 1.63 1.04 -10.17
N LEU A 199 1.19 0.90 -11.42
CA LEU A 199 0.31 1.86 -12.09
C LEU A 199 -1.04 2.00 -11.40
N ALA A 200 -1.60 0.91 -10.87
CA ALA A 200 -2.84 0.95 -10.09
C ALA A 200 -2.65 1.76 -8.79
N LEU A 201 -1.53 1.57 -8.10
CA LEU A 201 -1.17 2.38 -6.92
C LEU A 201 -0.95 3.85 -7.30
N HIS A 202 -0.23 4.10 -8.40
CA HIS A 202 0.01 5.44 -8.93
C HIS A 202 -1.32 6.20 -9.12
N ALA A 203 -2.27 5.60 -9.86
CA ALA A 203 -3.57 6.20 -10.10
C ALA A 203 -4.34 6.51 -8.81
N GLN A 204 -4.34 5.59 -7.83
CA GLN A 204 -5.05 5.80 -6.57
C GLN A 204 -4.43 6.91 -5.74
N LEU A 205 -3.10 6.97 -5.64
CA LEU A 205 -2.39 8.04 -4.94
C LEU A 205 -2.67 9.41 -5.57
N ARG A 206 -2.61 9.50 -6.91
CA ARG A 206 -2.89 10.75 -7.65
C ARG A 206 -4.33 11.22 -7.48
N LEU A 207 -5.29 10.30 -7.42
CA LEU A 207 -6.69 10.62 -7.10
C LEU A 207 -6.87 11.22 -5.69
N GLN A 208 -5.97 10.91 -4.75
CA GLN A 208 -5.92 11.53 -3.42
C GLN A 208 -5.07 12.81 -3.37
N GLY A 209 -4.57 13.29 -4.52
CA GLY A 209 -3.73 14.47 -4.59
C GLY A 209 -2.29 14.23 -4.15
N ALA A 210 -1.81 12.99 -4.09
CA ALA A 210 -0.43 12.71 -3.77
C ALA A 210 0.53 13.23 -4.85
N ASP A 211 1.69 13.69 -4.39
CA ASP A 211 2.84 13.94 -5.24
C ASP A 211 3.59 12.61 -5.45
N VAL A 212 3.54 12.10 -6.68
CA VAL A 212 4.01 10.76 -7.03
C VAL A 212 5.05 10.88 -8.13
N VAL A 213 6.22 10.28 -7.89
CA VAL A 213 7.29 10.12 -8.88
C VAL A 213 7.33 8.67 -9.31
N ASP A 214 6.94 8.38 -10.54
CA ASP A 214 7.01 7.05 -11.13
C ASP A 214 8.31 6.93 -11.94
N LEU A 215 9.28 6.15 -11.44
CA LEU A 215 10.53 5.87 -12.17
C LEU A 215 10.38 4.75 -13.20
N GLY A 216 9.21 4.11 -13.27
CA GLY A 216 9.01 2.89 -14.04
C GLY A 216 9.69 1.69 -13.38
N CYS A 217 10.15 0.77 -14.21
CA CYS A 217 10.63 -0.54 -13.77
C CYS A 217 12.17 -0.63 -13.68
N GLN A 218 12.63 -1.61 -12.90
CA GLN A 218 14.02 -2.08 -12.86
C GLN A 218 15.05 -1.05 -12.38
N THR A 219 14.69 -0.21 -11.41
CA THR A 219 15.63 0.79 -10.90
C THR A 219 16.73 0.10 -10.07
N PRO A 220 18.03 0.30 -10.38
CA PRO A 220 19.13 -0.20 -9.56
C PRO A 220 19.15 0.45 -8.17
N LEU A 221 19.70 -0.27 -7.19
CA LEU A 221 19.71 0.18 -5.79
C LEU A 221 20.38 1.54 -5.60
N ALA A 222 21.56 1.74 -6.21
CA ALA A 222 22.33 2.97 -6.07
C ALA A 222 21.57 4.18 -6.64
N ASP A 223 20.99 4.03 -7.83
CA ASP A 223 20.22 5.08 -8.50
C ASP A 223 18.92 5.39 -7.74
N LEU A 224 18.28 4.36 -7.16
CA LEU A 224 17.10 4.55 -6.31
C LEU A 224 17.44 5.37 -5.07
N LEU A 225 18.54 5.06 -4.38
CA LEU A 225 18.99 5.81 -3.20
C LEU A 225 19.31 7.27 -3.55
N GLN A 226 20.00 7.50 -4.67
CA GLN A 226 20.28 8.83 -5.18
C GLN A 226 18.97 9.61 -5.47
N ALA A 227 18.00 8.98 -6.15
CA ALA A 227 16.71 9.59 -6.46
C ALA A 227 15.90 9.93 -5.19
N ILE A 228 15.98 9.12 -4.14
CA ILE A 228 15.31 9.39 -2.85
C ILE A 228 15.81 10.72 -2.28
N ASP A 229 17.13 10.92 -2.27
CA ASP A 229 17.76 12.11 -1.71
C ASP A 229 17.54 13.35 -2.57
N ASP A 230 17.65 13.23 -3.89
CA ASP A 230 17.50 14.36 -4.83
C ASP A 230 16.06 14.87 -4.86
N LEU A 231 15.09 13.96 -4.87
CA LEU A 231 13.67 14.28 -5.02
C LEU A 231 12.94 14.44 -3.68
N LYS A 232 13.66 14.29 -2.55
CA LYS A 232 13.13 14.40 -1.17
C LYS A 232 11.96 13.45 -0.93
N ILE A 233 12.16 12.20 -1.30
CA ILE A 233 11.15 11.14 -1.21
C ILE A 233 10.93 10.72 0.24
N GLY A 234 9.66 10.74 0.68
CA GLY A 234 9.27 10.26 2.01
C GLY A 234 8.80 8.81 2.03
N VAL A 235 8.32 8.29 0.89
CA VAL A 235 7.85 6.91 0.74
C VAL A 235 8.40 6.32 -0.54
N VAL A 236 9.01 5.14 -0.47
CA VAL A 236 9.37 4.34 -1.65
C VAL A 236 8.43 3.15 -1.71
N ALA A 237 7.65 3.02 -2.78
CA ALA A 237 6.81 1.84 -3.00
C ALA A 237 7.40 0.95 -4.10
N LEU A 238 7.66 -0.30 -3.74
CA LEU A 238 8.17 -1.33 -4.62
C LEU A 238 7.10 -2.36 -4.96
N SER A 239 6.90 -2.58 -6.26
CA SER A 239 6.10 -3.69 -6.76
C SER A 239 6.99 -4.87 -7.17
N ALA A 240 6.59 -6.09 -6.81
CA ALA A 240 7.19 -7.32 -7.34
C ALA A 240 6.13 -8.39 -7.62
N SER A 241 6.22 -8.99 -8.80
CA SER A 241 5.42 -10.14 -9.24
C SER A 241 5.94 -11.44 -8.63
N ILE A 242 5.11 -12.48 -8.70
CA ILE A 242 5.47 -13.83 -8.25
C ILE A 242 6.62 -14.45 -9.09
N CYS A 243 6.89 -13.91 -10.28
CA CYS A 243 7.94 -14.40 -11.17
C CYS A 243 9.36 -14.03 -10.70
N MET A 244 9.49 -13.11 -9.74
CA MET A 244 10.80 -12.67 -9.28
C MET A 244 11.45 -13.68 -8.32
N PRO A 245 12.74 -14.01 -8.51
CA PRO A 245 13.45 -14.89 -7.60
C PRO A 245 13.51 -14.33 -6.18
N ALA A 246 13.16 -15.15 -5.19
CA ALA A 246 13.12 -14.72 -3.80
C ALA A 246 14.49 -14.21 -3.29
N SER A 247 15.60 -14.77 -3.77
CA SER A 247 16.95 -14.33 -3.43
C SER A 247 17.23 -12.89 -3.89
N VAL A 248 16.78 -12.53 -5.08
CA VAL A 248 16.92 -11.17 -5.64
C VAL A 248 16.14 -10.17 -4.80
N LEU A 249 14.87 -10.49 -4.52
CA LEU A 249 13.99 -9.65 -3.71
C LEU A 249 14.52 -9.46 -2.28
N ARG A 250 15.00 -10.52 -1.62
CA ARG A 250 15.61 -10.42 -0.27
C ARG A 250 16.85 -9.53 -0.28
N ARG A 251 17.75 -9.73 -1.23
CA ARG A 251 18.98 -8.92 -1.35
C ARG A 251 18.66 -7.45 -1.57
N TYR A 252 17.69 -7.16 -2.43
CA TYR A 252 17.30 -5.79 -2.75
C TYR A 252 16.70 -5.07 -1.54
N VAL A 253 15.77 -5.71 -0.81
CA VAL A 253 15.18 -5.12 0.40
C VAL A 253 16.20 -4.99 1.52
N SER A 254 17.09 -5.96 1.73
CA SER A 254 18.14 -5.84 2.75
C SER A 254 19.03 -4.63 2.51
N GLY A 255 19.50 -4.46 1.27
CA GLY A 255 20.32 -3.30 0.90
C GLY A 255 19.59 -1.98 1.06
N LEU A 256 18.29 -1.93 0.73
CA LEU A 256 17.49 -0.73 0.98
C LEU A 256 17.33 -0.44 2.47
N VAL A 257 16.99 -1.44 3.29
CA VAL A 257 16.78 -1.25 4.73
C VAL A 257 18.04 -0.73 5.43
N GLU A 258 19.22 -1.16 5.00
CA GLU A 258 20.50 -0.72 5.55
C GLU A 258 20.85 0.73 5.14
N ALA A 259 20.46 1.15 3.94
CA ALA A 259 20.85 2.43 3.36
C ALA A 259 19.73 3.49 3.32
N LEU A 260 18.52 3.16 3.79
CA LEU A 260 17.36 4.05 3.68
C LEU A 260 17.58 5.34 4.49
N PRO A 261 17.40 6.53 3.89
CA PRO A 261 17.56 7.78 4.61
C PRO A 261 16.58 7.90 5.80
N PRO A 262 16.97 8.54 6.91
CA PRO A 262 16.10 8.74 8.05
C PRO A 262 14.79 9.46 7.66
N GLY A 263 13.66 8.89 8.05
CA GLY A 263 12.33 9.46 7.77
C GLY A 263 11.74 9.07 6.41
N CYS A 264 12.47 8.31 5.59
CA CYS A 264 11.90 7.60 4.45
C CYS A 264 11.38 6.23 4.90
N VAL A 265 10.26 5.77 4.35
CA VAL A 265 9.68 4.45 4.64
C VAL A 265 9.51 3.63 3.37
N LEU A 266 9.71 2.32 3.49
CA LEU A 266 9.60 1.39 2.37
C LEU A 266 8.24 0.67 2.36
N TRP A 267 7.55 0.70 1.24
CA TRP A 267 6.31 -0.02 1.00
C TRP A 267 6.56 -1.15 0.01
N LEU A 268 6.13 -2.34 0.37
CA LEU A 268 6.25 -3.54 -0.46
C LEU A 268 4.86 -4.01 -0.85
N GLY A 269 4.62 -4.24 -2.14
CA GLY A 269 3.32 -4.70 -2.63
C GLY A 269 3.45 -5.62 -3.84
N GLY A 270 2.50 -6.54 -4.00
CA GLY A 270 2.51 -7.54 -5.06
C GLY A 270 2.89 -8.95 -4.57
N GLU A 271 2.53 -9.93 -5.37
CA GLU A 271 2.55 -11.35 -4.99
C GLU A 271 3.97 -11.87 -4.73
N GLY A 272 5.00 -11.28 -5.35
CA GLY A 272 6.39 -11.61 -5.09
C GLY A 272 6.76 -11.37 -3.63
N TRP A 273 6.49 -10.18 -3.10
CA TRP A 273 6.78 -9.86 -1.70
C TRP A 273 5.93 -10.67 -0.71
N ALA A 274 4.66 -10.91 -1.05
CA ALA A 274 3.77 -11.73 -0.23
C ALA A 274 4.30 -13.17 -0.06
N ALA A 275 4.92 -13.73 -1.11
CA ALA A 275 5.51 -15.06 -1.06
C ALA A 275 6.80 -15.15 -0.22
N LEU A 276 7.54 -14.05 -0.05
CA LEU A 276 8.85 -14.05 0.62
C LEU A 276 8.81 -14.28 2.13
N LYS A 277 7.64 -14.22 2.79
CA LYS A 277 7.52 -14.33 4.27
C LYS A 277 8.61 -13.53 5.00
N LEU A 278 8.75 -12.25 4.65
CA LEU A 278 9.75 -11.37 5.28
C LEU A 278 9.44 -11.20 6.78
N PRO A 279 10.46 -11.08 7.64
CA PRO A 279 10.24 -10.80 9.06
C PRO A 279 9.57 -9.43 9.25
N ALA A 280 8.94 -9.19 10.40
CA ALA A 280 8.47 -7.85 10.73
C ALA A 280 9.68 -6.92 10.93
N HIS A 281 9.63 -5.73 10.34
CA HIS A 281 10.70 -4.72 10.46
C HIS A 281 10.10 -3.31 10.46
N SER A 282 10.71 -2.37 11.19
CA SER A 282 10.20 -0.99 11.28
C SER A 282 10.38 -0.19 10.00
N ALA A 283 11.41 -0.50 9.20
CA ALA A 283 11.75 0.23 7.98
C ALA A 283 10.80 -0.05 6.80
N TYR A 284 10.02 -1.14 6.82
CA TYR A 284 9.09 -1.45 5.74
C TYR A 284 7.71 -1.91 6.19
N THR A 285 6.73 -1.74 5.31
CA THR A 285 5.38 -2.28 5.45
C THR A 285 5.01 -3.06 4.19
N LEU A 286 4.51 -4.29 4.40
CA LEU A 286 3.94 -5.10 3.34
C LEU A 286 2.45 -4.80 3.22
N PHE A 287 1.99 -4.50 2.01
CA PHE A 287 0.59 -4.25 1.69
C PHE A 287 0.02 -5.40 0.86
N ALA A 288 -1.17 -5.87 1.26
CA ALA A 288 -1.90 -6.91 0.52
C ALA A 288 -2.54 -6.35 -0.75
N ASP A 289 -2.88 -5.06 -0.75
CA ASP A 289 -3.56 -4.35 -1.82
C ASP A 289 -3.15 -2.87 -1.84
N THR A 290 -3.48 -2.20 -2.93
CA THR A 290 -3.14 -0.78 -3.15
C THR A 290 -3.97 0.17 -2.29
N GLN A 291 -5.21 -0.20 -1.95
CA GLN A 291 -6.11 0.69 -1.19
C GLN A 291 -5.60 0.88 0.23
N SER A 292 -5.16 -0.20 0.87
CA SER A 292 -4.51 -0.18 2.17
C SER A 292 -3.27 0.73 2.18
N ALA A 293 -2.47 0.72 1.11
CA ALA A 293 -1.32 1.62 0.98
C ALA A 293 -1.73 3.10 0.86
N VAL A 294 -2.79 3.37 0.10
CA VAL A 294 -3.34 4.73 -0.09
C VAL A 294 -3.93 5.27 1.21
N GLN A 295 -4.63 4.46 1.99
CA GLN A 295 -5.14 4.86 3.31
C GLN A 295 -4.02 5.26 4.25
N VAL A 296 -2.91 4.50 4.26
CA VAL A 296 -1.72 4.86 5.04
C VAL A 296 -1.09 6.15 4.52
N TRP A 297 -1.06 6.38 3.21
CA TRP A 297 -0.59 7.65 2.64
C TRP A 297 -1.41 8.84 3.13
N GLN A 298 -2.74 8.74 3.08
CA GLN A 298 -3.64 9.82 3.48
C GLN A 298 -3.42 10.20 4.95
N ALA A 299 -3.33 9.20 5.83
CA ALA A 299 -3.03 9.43 7.25
C ALA A 299 -1.69 10.15 7.45
N LEU A 300 -0.64 9.76 6.70
CA LEU A 300 0.66 10.43 6.73
C LEU A 300 0.59 11.89 6.26
N ALA A 301 -0.20 12.18 5.22
CA ALA A 301 -0.36 13.51 4.68
C ALA A 301 -1.09 14.44 5.66
N VAL A 302 -2.17 13.97 6.30
CA VAL A 302 -2.94 14.72 7.31
C VAL A 302 -2.10 15.02 8.55
N ALA A 303 -1.33 14.04 9.02
CA ALA A 303 -0.48 14.21 10.20
C ALA A 303 0.58 15.31 10.01
N ARG A 304 1.11 15.48 8.79
CA ARG A 304 2.10 16.53 8.50
C ARG A 304 1.50 17.93 8.41
N LEU A 305 0.33 18.08 7.79
CA LEU A 305 -0.37 19.37 7.71
C LEU A 305 -0.73 19.94 9.09
N SER A 306 -0.87 19.07 10.10
CA SER A 306 -1.15 19.47 11.48
C SER A 306 0.10 19.88 12.28
N THR A 307 1.29 19.80 11.67
CA THR A 307 2.59 20.07 12.32
C THR A 307 3.39 21.22 11.68
N SER A 308 2.87 21.79 10.60
CA SER A 308 3.34 22.99 9.89
C SER A 308 2.45 24.17 10.21
#